data_AF-A0A0B7FP97-F1
#
_entry.id   AF-A0A0B7FP97-F1
#
_cell.length_a   1.000
_cell.length_b   1.000
_cell.length_c   1.000
_cell.angle_alpha   90.00
_cell.angle_beta   90.00
_cell.angle_gamma   90.00
#
_symmetry.space_group_name_H-M   'P 1'
#
loop_
_entity.id
_entity.type
_entity.pdbx_description
1 polymer ?
#
loop_
_entity_poly.entity_id
_entity_poly.type
_entity_poly.pdbx_seq_one_letter_code
_entity_poly.pdbx_strand_id
1 'polypeptide(L)'
;MDENDTIETTLPIYLSGSLNQNLHIFQYPLLSRPLEVPPSAALTGKRIKARHKPKAGRYEVHVPNDTREEVWNMERGKELGQAQADEDAAQAVAGEEQPKGKKRDYEREEREREEKRLGEVRLRSEKLESTSVYMLGVVRDGKLYLHPVHDVLQLRPSLTYLDTLSKKQKRTRGEDSEDEGPPPDPDEPAPPPSAPKEKKKAESKEVLVTARKTDDKSGNQTVGGLSAIRREMLNIIREEQEEQWQNLDYKGPQARQSAEWLDEIFNTNEEDMKCTTSASEMLSSINGLLPE
;
A
#
# COMPACT_ATOMS: atom_id res chain seq x y z
N MET A 1 10.53 42.38 22.16
CA MET A 1 9.65 43.27 21.37
C MET A 1 10.14 44.67 21.65
N ASP A 2 10.55 45.39 20.62
CA ASP A 2 10.86 46.81 20.77
C ASP A 2 9.60 47.54 21.23
N GLU A 3 9.74 48.52 22.12
CA GLU A 3 8.59 49.23 22.74
C GLU A 3 7.68 49.96 21.73
N ASN A 4 8.05 49.99 20.45
CA ASN A 4 7.31 50.65 19.37
C ASN A 4 6.61 49.67 18.39
N ASP A 5 6.58 48.37 18.68
CA ASP A 5 5.89 47.42 17.82
C ASP A 5 4.35 47.57 17.96
N THR A 6 3.68 47.98 16.88
CA THR A 6 2.24 48.28 16.89
C THR A 6 1.47 47.18 16.15
N ILE A 7 0.38 46.69 16.74
CA ILE A 7 -0.46 45.66 16.11
C ILE A 7 -1.16 46.27 14.90
N GLU A 8 -0.73 45.89 13.69
CA GLU A 8 -1.34 46.36 12.44
C GLU A 8 -2.61 45.60 12.07
N THR A 9 -2.70 44.31 12.39
CA THR A 9 -3.84 43.46 11.99
C THR A 9 -4.07 42.30 12.95
N THR A 10 -5.33 42.02 13.27
CA THR A 10 -5.77 40.90 14.10
C THR A 10 -6.52 39.89 13.23
N LEU A 11 -6.04 38.63 13.20
CA LEU A 11 -6.66 37.53 12.47
C LEU A 11 -7.38 36.59 13.45
N PRO A 12 -8.73 36.48 13.41
CA PRO A 12 -9.45 35.49 14.18
C PRO A 12 -9.09 34.08 13.68
N ILE A 13 -8.93 33.15 14.62
CA ILE A 13 -8.57 31.76 14.38
C ILE A 13 -9.80 30.89 14.65
N TYR A 14 -10.22 30.14 13.63
CA TYR A 14 -11.28 29.14 13.72
C TYR A 14 -10.65 27.76 13.68
N LEU A 15 -11.06 26.88 14.59
CA LEU A 15 -10.67 25.47 14.58
C LEU A 15 -11.89 24.66 14.16
N SER A 16 -11.79 23.90 13.07
CA SER A 16 -12.90 23.08 12.58
C SER A 16 -12.53 21.61 12.49
N GLY A 17 -13.44 20.78 13.00
CA GLY A 17 -13.29 19.33 13.09
C GLY A 17 -13.94 18.54 11.95
N SER A 18 -14.54 19.23 10.96
CA SER A 18 -15.41 18.62 9.95
C SER A 18 -14.73 17.53 9.11
N LEU A 19 -13.42 17.65 8.90
CA LEU A 19 -12.63 16.75 8.05
C LEU A 19 -11.65 15.86 8.83
N ASN A 20 -11.75 15.77 10.15
CA ASN A 20 -10.71 15.17 11.02
C ASN A 20 -10.33 13.73 10.70
N GLN A 21 -11.21 12.95 10.07
CA GLN A 21 -10.92 11.56 9.69
C GLN A 21 -10.53 11.41 8.22
N ASN A 22 -10.78 12.42 7.39
CA ASN A 22 -10.67 12.34 5.93
C ASN A 22 -9.56 13.24 5.37
N LEU A 23 -8.98 14.12 6.21
CA LEU A 23 -7.90 15.02 5.82
C LEU A 23 -6.55 14.34 6.00
N HIS A 24 -5.91 13.99 4.89
CA HIS A 24 -4.57 13.40 4.87
C HIS A 24 -3.61 14.28 4.09
N ILE A 25 -2.33 14.27 4.48
CA ILE A 25 -1.26 14.87 3.68
C ILE A 25 -0.56 13.76 2.89
N PHE A 26 -0.63 13.86 1.57
CA PHE A 26 0.12 12.98 0.66
C PHE A 26 1.39 13.68 0.17
N GLN A 27 2.54 13.14 0.54
CA GLN A 27 3.85 13.63 0.09
C GLN A 27 4.39 12.73 -1.03
N TYR A 28 4.99 13.33 -2.05
CA TYR A 28 5.57 12.60 -3.19
C TYR A 28 7.05 12.92 -3.39
N PRO A 29 7.98 12.41 -2.55
CA PRO A 29 9.36 12.91 -2.56
C PRO A 29 10.18 12.57 -3.80
N LEU A 30 9.69 11.65 -4.64
CA LEU A 30 10.33 11.27 -5.90
C LEU A 30 9.70 11.94 -7.13
N LEU A 31 8.61 12.71 -6.95
CA LEU A 31 7.98 13.45 -8.03
C LEU A 31 8.53 14.88 -8.07
N SER A 32 9.08 15.26 -9.22
CA SER A 32 9.50 16.64 -9.51
C SER A 32 8.41 17.49 -10.17
N ARG A 33 7.28 16.87 -10.51
CA ARG A 33 6.13 17.51 -11.16
C ARG A 33 4.85 17.16 -10.40
N PRO A 34 3.82 18.01 -10.45
CA PRO A 34 2.50 17.68 -9.94
C PRO A 34 1.98 16.37 -10.55
N LEU A 35 1.14 15.67 -9.80
CA LEU A 35 0.52 14.43 -10.23
C LEU A 35 -0.50 14.73 -11.34
N GLU A 36 -0.10 14.52 -12.60
CA GLU A 36 -0.94 14.79 -13.77
C GLU A 36 -0.97 13.57 -14.69
N VAL A 37 -2.10 13.40 -15.39
CA VAL A 37 -2.23 12.40 -16.43
C VAL A 37 -1.45 12.88 -17.66
N PRO A 38 -0.51 12.08 -18.21
CA PRO A 38 0.18 12.46 -19.44
C PRO A 38 -0.81 12.75 -20.58
N PRO A 39 -0.57 13.76 -21.44
CA PRO A 39 -1.51 14.13 -22.51
C PRO A 39 -1.91 12.97 -23.42
N SER A 40 -0.95 12.10 -23.77
CA SER A 40 -1.19 10.89 -24.57
C SER A 40 -2.16 9.90 -23.89
N ALA A 41 -2.04 9.72 -22.58
CA ALA A 41 -2.92 8.87 -21.79
C ALA A 41 -4.31 9.51 -21.63
N ALA A 42 -4.37 10.83 -21.46
CA ALA A 42 -5.61 11.59 -21.35
C ALA A 42 -6.46 11.51 -22.64
N LEU A 43 -5.82 11.58 -23.82
CA LEU A 43 -6.50 11.39 -25.12
C LEU A 43 -7.13 10.01 -25.27
N THR A 44 -6.54 8.99 -24.63
CA THR A 44 -7.08 7.62 -24.60
C THR A 44 -8.15 7.45 -23.51
N GLY A 45 -8.53 8.52 -22.80
CA GLY A 45 -9.50 8.48 -21.71
C GLY A 45 -9.00 7.84 -20.42
N LYS A 46 -7.69 7.59 -20.30
CA LYS A 46 -7.10 7.06 -19.06
C LYS A 46 -7.11 8.14 -17.99
N ARG A 47 -7.35 7.74 -16.74
CA ARG A 47 -7.39 8.62 -15.57
C ARG A 47 -6.57 8.03 -14.44
N ILE A 48 -6.12 8.88 -13.52
CA ILE A 48 -5.56 8.42 -12.26
C ILE A 48 -6.66 7.66 -11.51
N LYS A 49 -6.31 6.49 -10.98
CA LYS A 49 -7.18 5.72 -10.07
C LYS A 49 -6.56 5.72 -8.69
N ALA A 50 -7.38 5.66 -7.66
CA ALA A 50 -6.90 5.50 -6.30
C ALA A 50 -7.64 4.34 -5.64
N ARG A 51 -6.99 3.71 -4.68
CA ARG A 51 -7.60 2.71 -3.81
C ARG A 51 -6.98 2.81 -2.43
N HIS A 52 -7.73 2.39 -1.42
CA HIS A 52 -7.22 2.37 -0.04
C HIS A 52 -7.72 1.15 0.74
N LYS A 53 -7.01 0.87 1.83
CA LYS A 53 -7.36 -0.11 2.86
C LYS A 53 -7.64 0.65 4.17
N PRO A 54 -8.90 0.82 4.58
CA PRO A 54 -9.26 1.67 5.72
C PRO A 54 -8.63 1.26 7.05
N LYS A 55 -8.51 -0.04 7.35
CA LYS A 55 -7.97 -0.53 8.63
C LYS A 55 -6.44 -0.46 8.65
N ALA A 56 -5.80 -0.87 7.56
CA ALA A 56 -4.34 -0.80 7.42
C ALA A 56 -3.82 0.63 7.17
N GLY A 57 -4.70 1.58 6.83
CA GLY A 57 -4.31 2.96 6.50
C GLY A 57 -3.43 3.06 5.24
N ARG A 58 -3.56 2.10 4.32
CA ARG A 58 -2.76 2.04 3.09
C ARG A 58 -3.51 2.67 1.93
N TYR A 59 -2.81 3.49 1.17
CA TYR A 59 -3.30 4.12 -0.04
C TYR A 59 -2.42 3.71 -1.21
N GLU A 60 -3.06 3.52 -2.36
CA GLU A 60 -2.38 3.25 -3.61
C GLU A 60 -2.97 4.11 -4.71
N VAL A 61 -2.10 4.81 -5.44
CA VAL A 61 -2.50 5.70 -6.53
C VAL A 61 -1.88 5.18 -7.82
N HIS A 62 -2.73 4.92 -8.81
CA HIS A 62 -2.34 4.38 -10.11
C HIS A 62 -2.29 5.53 -11.11
N VAL A 63 -1.09 5.86 -11.58
CA VAL A 63 -0.83 6.97 -12.49
C VAL A 63 -0.59 6.41 -13.88
N PRO A 64 -1.36 6.79 -14.91
CA PRO A 64 -1.12 6.32 -16.26
C PRO A 64 0.26 6.73 -16.80
N ASN A 65 0.92 5.83 -17.52
CA ASN A 65 2.19 6.10 -18.20
C ASN A 65 1.96 6.70 -19.59
N ASP A 66 2.92 7.50 -20.03
CA ASP A 66 3.03 7.87 -21.44
C ASP A 66 3.49 6.66 -22.24
N THR A 67 2.63 6.17 -23.15
CA THR A 67 2.89 4.96 -23.95
C THR A 67 3.28 5.28 -25.39
N ARG A 68 3.70 6.53 -25.68
CA ARG A 68 4.25 6.90 -26.98
C ARG A 68 5.58 6.20 -27.24
N GLU A 69 5.77 5.70 -28.45
CA GLU A 69 6.96 4.91 -28.84
C GLU A 69 8.29 5.66 -28.63
N GLU A 70 8.28 7.00 -28.65
CA GLU A 70 9.45 7.86 -28.39
C GLU A 70 10.02 7.70 -26.97
N VAL A 71 9.16 7.44 -25.99
CA VAL A 71 9.52 7.42 -24.56
C VAL A 71 9.21 6.08 -23.88
N TRP A 72 8.59 5.15 -24.60
CA TRP A 72 8.11 3.89 -24.07
C TRP A 72 8.58 2.70 -24.90
N ASN A 73 9.28 1.77 -24.25
CA ASN A 73 9.66 0.50 -24.86
C ASN A 73 8.47 -0.49 -24.79
N MET A 74 7.90 -0.80 -25.96
CA MET A 74 6.72 -1.68 -26.07
C MET A 74 7.00 -3.12 -25.64
N GLU A 75 8.18 -3.67 -25.91
CA GLU A 75 8.55 -5.04 -25.56
C GLU A 75 8.68 -5.20 -24.04
N ARG A 76 9.46 -4.32 -23.40
CA ARG A 76 9.58 -4.28 -21.93
C ARG A 76 8.24 -3.97 -21.28
N GLY A 77 7.43 -3.10 -21.88
CA GLY A 77 6.09 -2.80 -21.40
C GLY A 77 5.18 -4.03 -21.35
N LYS A 78 5.27 -4.95 -22.33
CA LYS A 78 4.51 -6.20 -22.32
C LYS A 78 5.01 -7.16 -21.23
N GLU A 79 6.32 -7.38 -21.14
CA GLU A 79 6.92 -8.27 -20.13
C GLU A 79 6.53 -7.84 -18.70
N LEU A 80 6.71 -6.57 -18.38
CA LEU A 80 6.38 -6.04 -17.05
C LEU A 80 4.87 -5.96 -16.81
N GLY A 81 4.08 -5.69 -17.85
CA GLY A 81 2.62 -5.66 -17.77
C GLY A 81 2.02 -7.02 -17.45
N GLN A 82 2.57 -8.10 -18.02
CA GLN A 82 2.19 -9.46 -17.68
C GLN A 82 2.50 -9.79 -16.21
N ALA A 83 3.68 -9.40 -15.72
CA ALA A 83 4.04 -9.62 -14.32
C ALA A 83 3.09 -8.88 -13.34
N GLN A 84 2.65 -7.68 -13.69
CA GLN A 84 1.65 -6.94 -12.92
C GLN A 84 0.27 -7.61 -13.00
N ALA A 85 -0.13 -8.13 -14.16
CA ALA A 85 -1.38 -8.86 -14.32
C ALA A 85 -1.41 -10.17 -13.51
N ASP A 86 -0.28 -10.88 -13.46
CA ASP A 86 -0.10 -12.08 -12.64
C ASP A 86 -0.18 -11.75 -11.14
N GLU A 87 0.41 -10.63 -10.70
CA GLU A 87 0.28 -10.13 -9.33
C GLU A 87 -1.17 -9.79 -8.97
N ASP A 88 -1.88 -9.05 -9.83
CA ASP A 88 -3.28 -8.68 -9.61
C ASP A 88 -4.19 -9.91 -9.52
N ALA A 89 -3.94 -10.91 -10.36
CA ALA A 89 -4.67 -12.16 -10.31
C ALA A 89 -4.40 -12.94 -9.01
N ALA A 90 -3.14 -13.00 -8.56
CA ALA A 90 -2.80 -13.63 -7.28
C ALA A 90 -3.47 -12.91 -6.10
N GLN A 91 -3.53 -11.58 -6.14
CA GLN A 91 -4.20 -10.76 -5.12
C GLN A 91 -5.72 -10.96 -5.13
N ALA A 92 -6.34 -11.09 -6.31
CA ALA A 92 -7.77 -11.36 -6.43
C ALA A 92 -8.15 -12.73 -5.85
N VAL A 93 -7.35 -13.77 -6.15
CA VAL A 93 -7.55 -15.13 -5.61
C VAL A 93 -7.40 -15.18 -4.09
N ALA A 94 -6.54 -14.34 -3.51
CA ALA A 94 -6.37 -14.25 -2.06
C ALA A 94 -7.53 -13.51 -1.35
N GLY A 95 -8.31 -12.69 -2.08
CA GLY A 95 -9.35 -11.82 -1.50
C GLY A 95 -10.79 -12.31 -1.64
N GLU A 96 -11.08 -13.27 -2.52
CA GLU A 96 -12.43 -13.83 -2.75
C GLU A 96 -12.40 -15.36 -2.94
N GLU A 97 -13.34 -16.07 -2.28
CA GLU A 97 -13.65 -17.47 -2.58
C GLU A 97 -14.18 -17.58 -4.02
N GLN A 98 -13.50 -18.37 -4.84
CA GLN A 98 -13.83 -18.56 -6.26
C GLN A 98 -15.32 -18.89 -6.48
N PRO A 99 -16.07 -18.13 -7.30
CA PRO A 99 -17.29 -18.65 -7.89
C PRO A 99 -16.90 -19.74 -8.88
N LYS A 100 -17.10 -21.00 -8.49
CA LYS A 100 -16.95 -22.16 -9.38
C LYS A 100 -17.93 -22.03 -10.54
N GLY A 101 -17.40 -21.62 -11.70
CA GLY A 101 -18.02 -21.88 -12.99
C GLY A 101 -17.96 -20.69 -13.93
N LYS A 102 -16.97 -20.68 -14.82
CA LYS A 102 -17.03 -20.08 -16.16
C LYS A 102 -15.82 -20.53 -17.00
N LYS A 103 -15.91 -21.73 -17.58
CA LYS A 103 -14.91 -22.24 -18.55
C LYS A 103 -14.87 -21.46 -19.88
N ARG A 104 -15.79 -20.51 -20.11
CA ARG A 104 -15.84 -19.70 -21.34
C ARG A 104 -15.06 -18.38 -21.25
N ASP A 105 -14.60 -17.98 -20.06
CA ASP A 105 -13.89 -16.71 -19.88
C ASP A 105 -12.35 -16.89 -19.93
N TYR A 106 -11.84 -18.13 -19.88
CA TYR A 106 -10.40 -18.41 -19.87
C TYR A 106 -9.67 -17.89 -21.11
N GLU A 107 -10.14 -18.16 -22.34
CA GLU A 107 -9.48 -17.68 -23.56
C GLU A 107 -9.52 -16.15 -23.71
N ARG A 108 -10.58 -15.51 -23.17
CA ARG A 108 -10.73 -14.05 -23.16
C ARG A 108 -9.82 -13.40 -22.13
N GLU A 109 -9.79 -13.97 -20.92
CA GLU A 109 -8.90 -13.54 -19.84
C GLU A 109 -7.42 -13.77 -20.18
N GLU A 110 -7.10 -14.85 -20.89
CA GLU A 110 -5.75 -15.17 -21.36
C GLU A 110 -5.31 -14.18 -22.44
N ARG A 111 -6.16 -13.88 -23.43
CA ARG A 111 -5.88 -12.79 -24.40
C ARG A 111 -5.73 -11.43 -23.73
N GLU A 112 -6.61 -11.11 -22.78
CA GLU A 112 -6.51 -9.87 -22.01
C GLU A 112 -5.25 -9.82 -21.13
N ARG A 113 -4.71 -10.97 -20.70
CA ARG A 113 -3.39 -11.05 -20.03
C ARG A 113 -2.24 -10.89 -21.01
N GLU A 114 -2.31 -11.53 -22.17
CA GLU A 114 -1.27 -11.44 -23.21
C GLU A 114 -1.12 -10.02 -23.77
N GLU A 115 -2.22 -9.26 -23.83
CA GLU A 115 -2.24 -7.87 -24.32
C GLU A 115 -1.97 -6.81 -23.24
N LYS A 116 -1.88 -7.21 -21.96
CA LYS A 116 -1.63 -6.28 -20.85
C LYS A 116 -0.20 -5.76 -20.88
N ARG A 117 -0.05 -4.53 -21.33
CA ARG A 117 1.16 -3.71 -21.18
C ARG A 117 1.14 -2.93 -19.86
N LEU A 118 2.31 -2.66 -19.30
CA LEU A 118 2.52 -1.80 -18.13
C LEU A 118 2.10 -0.36 -18.46
N GLY A 119 0.81 -0.08 -18.34
CA GLY A 119 0.21 1.19 -18.75
C GLY A 119 0.12 2.23 -17.65
N GLU A 120 0.55 1.90 -16.44
CA GLU A 120 0.43 2.72 -15.23
C GLU A 120 1.56 2.42 -14.24
N VAL A 121 1.92 3.40 -13.42
CA VAL A 121 2.80 3.25 -12.25
C VAL A 121 1.95 3.29 -10.99
N ARG A 122 2.21 2.35 -10.07
CA ARG A 122 1.55 2.27 -8.78
C ARG A 122 2.38 2.99 -7.73
N LEU A 123 1.80 3.99 -7.08
CA LEU A 123 2.39 4.68 -5.94
C LEU A 123 1.76 4.13 -4.66
N ARG A 124 2.55 3.51 -3.78
CA ARG A 124 2.07 2.97 -2.50
C ARG A 124 2.44 3.92 -1.36
N SER A 125 1.52 4.08 -0.41
CA SER A 125 1.74 4.94 0.76
C SER A 125 2.43 4.22 1.91
N GLU A 126 3.29 4.96 2.60
CA GLU A 126 3.90 4.63 3.87
C GLU A 126 3.51 5.70 4.88
N LYS A 127 3.06 5.28 6.07
CA LYS A 127 2.67 6.21 7.12
C LYS A 127 3.92 6.76 7.79
N LEU A 128 4.00 8.08 7.90
CA LEU A 128 5.07 8.74 8.62
C LEU A 128 4.67 8.85 10.09
N GLU A 129 5.51 8.32 10.98
CA GLU A 129 5.34 8.55 12.41
C GLU A 129 5.64 10.01 12.72
N SER A 130 4.61 10.77 13.08
CA SER A 130 4.73 12.17 13.46
C SER A 130 4.75 12.31 14.97
N THR A 131 5.79 12.93 15.51
CA THR A 131 5.86 13.34 16.92
C THR A 131 5.06 14.62 17.21
N SER A 132 4.47 15.23 16.18
CA SER A 132 3.82 16.54 16.25
C SER A 132 2.47 16.53 15.56
N VAL A 133 1.56 17.38 16.02
CA VAL A 133 0.23 17.54 15.44
C VAL A 133 0.33 18.45 14.22
N TYR A 134 -0.02 17.92 13.05
CA TYR A 134 -0.11 18.70 11.83
C TYR A 134 -1.51 19.31 11.69
N MET A 135 -1.57 20.58 11.29
CA MET A 135 -2.82 21.28 11.00
C MET A 135 -2.72 21.95 9.64
N LEU A 136 -3.78 21.84 8.85
CA LEU A 136 -3.99 22.62 7.64
C LEU A 136 -4.54 24.00 8.03
N GLY A 137 -3.77 25.05 7.74
CA GLY A 137 -4.18 26.44 7.92
C GLY A 137 -4.55 27.10 6.60
N VAL A 138 -5.77 27.62 6.48
CA VAL A 138 -6.23 28.35 5.29
C VAL A 138 -6.67 29.75 5.69
N VAL A 139 -6.09 30.76 5.04
CA VAL A 139 -6.45 32.17 5.25
C VAL A 139 -7.44 32.60 4.17
N ARG A 140 -8.62 33.06 4.58
CA ARG A 140 -9.68 33.55 3.67
C ARG A 140 -10.43 34.69 4.34
N ASP A 141 -10.68 35.78 3.59
CA ASP A 141 -11.45 36.94 4.04
C ASP A 141 -11.00 37.54 5.39
N GLY A 142 -9.69 37.53 5.65
CA GLY A 142 -9.12 38.04 6.91
C GLY A 142 -9.36 37.14 8.11
N LYS A 143 -9.69 35.86 7.90
CA LYS A 143 -9.85 34.82 8.94
C LYS A 143 -8.88 33.66 8.68
N LEU A 144 -8.38 33.01 9.73
CA LEU A 144 -7.56 31.80 9.65
C LEU A 144 -8.38 30.57 10.08
N TYR A 145 -8.52 29.59 9.20
CA TYR A 145 -9.19 28.32 9.48
C TYR A 145 -8.14 27.22 9.67
N LEU A 146 -8.18 26.55 10.82
CA LEU A 146 -7.31 25.45 11.18
C LEU A 146 -8.10 24.14 11.18
N HIS A 147 -7.55 23.12 10.52
CA HIS A 147 -8.09 21.76 10.49
C HIS A 147 -6.99 20.77 10.87
N PRO A 148 -7.20 19.89 11.87
CA PRO A 148 -6.20 18.90 12.20
C PRO A 148 -6.12 17.85 11.10
N VAL A 149 -4.89 17.49 10.74
CA VAL A 149 -4.60 16.46 9.74
C VAL A 149 -4.59 15.10 10.44
N HIS A 150 -5.28 14.13 9.84
CA HIS A 150 -5.37 12.78 10.38
C HIS A 150 -4.03 12.04 10.28
N ASP A 151 -3.51 11.94 9.06
CA ASP A 151 -2.26 11.22 8.77
C ASP A 151 -1.41 11.93 7.73
N VAL A 152 -0.11 11.79 7.90
CA VAL A 152 0.89 12.17 6.90
C VAL A 152 1.44 10.90 6.26
N LEU A 153 1.28 10.81 4.94
CA LEU A 153 1.55 9.62 4.15
C LEU A 153 2.53 9.95 3.03
N GLN A 154 3.62 9.20 2.94
CA GLN A 154 4.59 9.33 1.86
C GLN A 154 4.29 8.30 0.77
N LEU A 155 4.03 8.75 -0.46
CA LEU A 155 3.83 7.87 -1.60
C LEU A 155 5.14 7.67 -2.39
N ARG A 156 5.46 6.40 -2.64
CA ARG A 156 6.62 5.98 -3.46
C ARG A 156 6.19 5.01 -4.56
N PRO A 157 6.85 5.03 -5.73
CA PRO A 157 6.63 4.03 -6.76
C PRO A 157 6.90 2.62 -6.22
N SER A 158 5.92 1.74 -6.37
CA SER A 158 6.00 0.33 -6.03
C SER A 158 6.38 -0.46 -7.28
N LEU A 159 7.36 -1.35 -7.15
CA LEU A 159 7.86 -2.22 -8.22
C LEU A 159 7.57 -3.71 -7.90
N THR A 160 6.48 -3.99 -7.19
CA THR A 160 6.12 -5.35 -6.73
C THR A 160 5.98 -6.37 -7.86
N TYR A 161 5.66 -5.92 -9.08
CA TYR A 161 5.64 -6.78 -10.26
C TYR A 161 7.00 -7.39 -10.58
N LEU A 162 8.13 -6.75 -10.20
CA LEU A 162 9.47 -7.32 -10.34
C LEU A 162 9.69 -8.51 -9.40
N ASP A 163 9.08 -8.49 -8.22
CA ASP A 163 9.11 -9.64 -7.30
C ASP A 163 8.33 -10.82 -7.88
N THR A 164 7.21 -10.56 -8.55
CA THR A 164 6.44 -11.59 -9.25
C THR A 164 7.23 -12.17 -10.42
N LEU A 165 7.88 -11.31 -11.22
CA LEU A 165 8.73 -11.72 -12.34
C LEU A 165 9.91 -12.58 -11.86
N SER A 166 10.62 -12.15 -10.82
CA SER A 166 11.75 -12.91 -10.26
C SER A 166 11.33 -14.25 -9.66
N LYS A 167 10.18 -14.32 -8.98
CA LYS A 167 9.61 -15.59 -8.49
C LYS A 167 9.26 -16.53 -9.64
N LYS A 168 8.71 -16.01 -10.74
CA LYS A 168 8.39 -16.79 -11.95
C LYS A 168 9.66 -17.37 -12.57
N GLN A 169 10.69 -16.55 -12.77
CA GLN A 169 11.99 -17.01 -13.30
C GLN A 169 12.65 -18.07 -12.40
N LYS A 170 12.61 -17.89 -11.08
CA LYS A 170 13.16 -18.88 -10.14
C LYS A 170 12.41 -20.21 -10.20
N ARG A 171 11.09 -20.19 -10.35
CA ARG A 171 10.28 -21.42 -10.50
C ARG A 171 10.61 -22.15 -11.80
N THR A 172 10.67 -21.44 -12.92
CA THR A 172 11.02 -22.03 -14.21
C THR A 172 12.42 -22.66 -14.20
N ARG A 173 13.40 -22.02 -13.54
CA ARG A 173 14.74 -22.61 -13.38
C ARG A 173 14.77 -23.76 -12.36
N GLY A 174 13.85 -23.78 -11.41
CA GLY A 174 13.68 -24.84 -10.41
C GLY A 174 13.11 -26.13 -10.99
N GLU A 175 12.13 -26.02 -11.90
CA GLU A 175 11.54 -27.16 -12.61
C GLU A 175 12.53 -27.87 -13.55
N ASP A 176 13.54 -27.17 -14.08
CA ASP A 176 14.65 -27.78 -14.84
C ASP A 176 15.74 -28.38 -13.94
N SER A 177 15.68 -28.18 -12.62
CA SER A 177 16.67 -28.66 -11.64
C SER A 177 16.15 -29.79 -10.74
N GLU A 178 15.08 -30.47 -11.13
CA GLU A 178 14.64 -31.73 -10.48
C GLU A 178 15.36 -32.98 -11.03
N ASP A 179 16.31 -32.82 -11.98
CA ASP A 179 17.13 -33.92 -12.55
C ASP A 179 18.64 -33.79 -12.28
N GLU A 180 19.08 -32.82 -11.47
CA GLU A 180 20.48 -32.71 -11.07
C GLU A 180 20.58 -32.80 -9.54
N GLY A 181 20.47 -34.05 -9.05
CA GLY A 181 20.91 -34.40 -7.71
C GLY A 181 22.39 -34.01 -7.51
N PRO A 182 22.84 -33.83 -6.26
CA PRO A 182 24.22 -33.46 -5.99
C PRO A 182 25.18 -34.46 -6.69
N PRO A 183 26.28 -33.99 -7.29
CA PRO A 183 27.22 -34.86 -7.99
C PRO A 183 27.68 -35.97 -7.03
N PRO A 184 27.70 -37.24 -7.49
CA PRO A 184 28.08 -38.34 -6.62
C PRO A 184 29.53 -38.17 -6.18
N ASP A 185 29.75 -38.25 -4.86
CA ASP A 185 31.09 -38.29 -4.27
C ASP A 185 31.88 -39.48 -4.86
N PRO A 186 33.15 -39.30 -5.26
CA PRO A 186 33.91 -40.26 -6.05
C PRO A 186 34.39 -41.52 -5.30
N ASP A 187 33.99 -41.73 -4.03
CA ASP A 187 34.56 -42.75 -3.14
C ASP A 187 33.58 -43.87 -2.69
N GLU A 188 32.39 -43.98 -3.27
CA GLU A 188 31.45 -45.05 -2.90
C GLU A 188 31.33 -46.14 -4.00
N PRO A 189 31.62 -47.43 -3.70
CA PRO A 189 31.61 -48.49 -4.70
C PRO A 189 30.19 -48.84 -5.17
N ALA A 190 30.04 -48.95 -6.50
CA ALA A 190 28.77 -49.12 -7.20
C ALA A 190 27.92 -50.32 -6.72
N PRO A 191 26.64 -50.11 -6.36
CA PRO A 191 25.69 -51.21 -6.19
C PRO A 191 25.06 -51.66 -7.54
N PRO A 192 24.63 -52.92 -7.65
CA PRO A 192 24.23 -53.55 -8.93
C PRO A 192 22.89 -53.03 -9.48
N PRO A 193 22.68 -53.14 -10.81
CA PRO A 193 21.51 -52.55 -11.48
C PRO A 193 20.24 -53.33 -11.12
N SER A 194 19.22 -52.61 -10.64
CA SER A 194 17.86 -53.15 -10.51
C SER A 194 16.89 -52.47 -11.48
N ALA A 195 16.04 -53.31 -12.06
CA ALA A 195 15.15 -53.09 -13.19
C ALA A 195 14.11 -51.95 -13.00
N PRO A 196 13.54 -51.41 -14.09
CA PRO A 196 12.68 -50.24 -14.03
C PRO A 196 11.34 -50.58 -13.38
N LYS A 197 11.01 -49.90 -12.26
CA LYS A 197 9.66 -49.92 -11.69
C LYS A 197 8.88 -48.69 -12.13
N GLU A 198 7.71 -48.97 -12.69
CA GLU A 198 6.74 -48.03 -13.22
C GLU A 198 6.33 -46.96 -12.20
N LYS A 199 6.21 -45.73 -12.70
CA LYS A 199 5.71 -44.56 -11.98
C LYS A 199 4.23 -44.74 -11.65
N LYS A 200 3.90 -44.90 -10.37
CA LYS A 200 2.57 -44.53 -9.85
C LYS A 200 2.63 -43.11 -9.32
N LYS A 201 1.90 -42.20 -9.98
CA LYS A 201 1.60 -40.86 -9.47
C LYS A 201 0.80 -41.02 -8.18
N ALA A 202 1.43 -40.73 -7.03
CA ALA A 202 0.74 -40.54 -5.77
C ALA A 202 0.64 -39.03 -5.53
N GLU A 203 -0.55 -38.48 -5.76
CA GLU A 203 -0.95 -37.16 -5.31
C GLU A 203 -1.14 -37.23 -3.78
N SER A 204 -0.07 -37.06 -3.01
CA SER A 204 -0.18 -36.87 -1.56
C SER A 204 -0.28 -35.38 -1.28
N LYS A 205 -1.51 -34.92 -1.06
CA LYS A 205 -1.79 -33.66 -0.37
C LYS A 205 -1.18 -33.73 1.03
N GLU A 206 -0.02 -33.13 1.23
CA GLU A 206 0.49 -32.83 2.56
C GLU A 206 -0.36 -31.71 3.17
N VAL A 207 -1.40 -32.10 3.89
CA VAL A 207 -2.13 -31.20 4.79
C VAL A 207 -1.31 -31.13 6.08
N LEU A 208 -0.45 -30.13 6.19
CA LEU A 208 0.21 -29.82 7.46
C LEU A 208 -0.82 -29.18 8.41
N VAL A 209 -1.63 -30.00 9.08
CA VAL A 209 -2.51 -29.55 10.17
C VAL A 209 -1.68 -29.37 11.43
N THR A 210 -1.10 -28.19 11.66
CA THR A 210 -0.63 -27.82 13.00
C THR A 210 -1.79 -27.25 13.80
N ALA A 211 -2.63 -28.14 14.35
CA ALA A 211 -3.59 -27.77 15.39
C ALA A 211 -2.80 -27.54 16.70
N ARG A 212 -2.54 -26.28 17.06
CA ARG A 212 -1.93 -25.96 18.36
C ARG A 212 -3.04 -25.83 19.40
N LYS A 213 -3.32 -26.93 20.08
CA LYS A 213 -4.19 -26.99 21.25
C LYS A 213 -3.53 -26.24 22.41
N THR A 214 -4.26 -25.28 22.97
CA THR A 214 -3.93 -24.60 24.23
C THR A 214 -4.16 -25.58 25.38
N ASP A 215 -3.11 -26.01 26.05
CA ASP A 215 -3.22 -26.41 27.45
C ASP A 215 -1.87 -26.28 28.17
N ASP A 216 -2.00 -25.93 29.44
CA ASP A 216 -0.94 -25.50 30.35
C ASP A 216 0.03 -26.61 30.79
N LYS A 217 1.19 -26.15 31.27
CA LYS A 217 2.25 -26.85 32.04
C LYS A 217 3.24 -27.75 31.30
N SER A 218 4.47 -27.24 31.32
CA SER A 218 5.75 -27.96 31.44
C SER A 218 6.33 -28.60 30.18
N GLY A 219 7.58 -28.23 29.88
CA GLY A 219 8.49 -29.07 29.11
C GLY A 219 8.96 -28.46 27.78
N ASN A 220 10.15 -27.87 27.82
CA ASN A 220 10.98 -27.48 26.68
C ASN A 220 10.90 -28.47 25.49
N GLN A 221 10.28 -28.02 24.39
CA GLN A 221 10.67 -28.34 23.01
C GLN A 221 9.89 -27.40 22.06
N THR A 222 10.35 -26.14 21.99
CA THR A 222 9.85 -25.18 20.99
C THR A 222 10.82 -25.15 19.82
N VAL A 223 10.62 -26.06 18.86
CA VAL A 223 11.22 -25.95 17.53
C VAL A 223 10.59 -24.73 16.85
N GLY A 224 11.41 -23.72 16.54
CA GLY A 224 11.05 -22.58 15.68
C GLY A 224 10.28 -21.43 16.35
N GLY A 225 10.78 -20.89 17.47
CA GLY A 225 10.18 -19.74 18.14
C GLY A 225 10.52 -18.40 17.46
N LEU A 226 9.69 -17.94 16.53
CA LEU A 226 9.68 -16.51 16.14
C LEU A 226 9.37 -15.68 17.39
N SER A 227 10.14 -14.61 17.65
CA SER A 227 9.92 -13.71 18.79
C SER A 227 8.47 -13.21 18.80
N ALA A 228 7.93 -12.84 19.97
CA ALA A 228 6.57 -12.30 20.08
C ALA A 228 6.35 -11.13 19.10
N ILE A 229 7.34 -10.24 18.98
CA ILE A 229 7.38 -9.12 18.03
C ILE A 229 7.28 -9.61 16.58
N ARG A 230 8.00 -10.67 16.22
CA ARG A 230 7.96 -11.20 14.85
C ARG A 230 6.63 -11.88 14.53
N ARG A 231 5.99 -12.51 15.52
CA ARG A 231 4.63 -13.07 15.35
C ARG A 231 3.59 -11.96 15.16
N GLU A 232 3.66 -10.91 15.97
CA GLU A 232 2.80 -9.73 15.86
C GLU A 232 2.98 -9.04 14.50
N MET A 233 4.23 -8.82 14.08
CA MET A 233 4.54 -8.26 12.77
C MET A 233 3.98 -9.10 11.62
N LEU A 234 4.12 -10.44 11.69
CA LEU A 234 3.56 -11.33 10.67
C LEU A 234 2.03 -11.31 10.65
N ASN A 235 1.38 -11.17 11.81
CA ASN A 235 -0.07 -11.03 11.89
C ASN A 235 -0.52 -9.71 11.26
N ILE A 236 0.15 -8.59 11.57
CA ILE A 236 -0.13 -7.28 10.96
C ILE A 236 0.01 -7.35 9.42
N ILE A 237 1.07 -7.98 8.92
CA ILE A 237 1.27 -8.16 7.47
C ILE A 237 0.15 -9.01 6.86
N ARG A 238 -0.29 -10.05 7.57
CA ARG A 238 -1.35 -10.95 7.09
C ARG A 238 -2.71 -10.25 7.07
N GLU A 239 -3.06 -9.54 8.15
CA GLU A 239 -4.28 -8.75 8.24
C GLU A 239 -4.30 -7.64 7.18
N GLU A 240 -3.16 -6.96 6.95
CA GLU A 240 -3.01 -5.99 5.86
C GLU A 240 -3.23 -6.67 4.51
N GLN A 241 -2.77 -7.90 4.28
CA GLN A 241 -2.96 -8.61 3.00
C GLN A 241 -4.41 -9.06 2.79
N GLU A 242 -5.05 -9.58 3.85
CA GLU A 242 -6.44 -10.06 3.83
C GLU A 242 -7.45 -8.92 3.70
N GLU A 243 -7.11 -7.70 4.14
CA GLU A 243 -7.98 -6.54 3.96
C GLU A 243 -8.18 -6.21 2.48
N GLN A 244 -9.45 -6.07 2.07
CA GLN A 244 -9.82 -5.76 0.69
C GLN A 244 -9.58 -4.29 0.36
N TRP A 245 -9.16 -4.05 -0.89
CA TRP A 245 -9.04 -2.69 -1.43
C TRP A 245 -10.40 -2.09 -1.72
N GLN A 246 -10.62 -0.86 -1.27
CA GLN A 246 -11.76 -0.04 -1.66
C GLN A 246 -11.30 1.00 -2.67
N ASN A 247 -12.00 1.08 -3.80
CA ASN A 247 -11.68 2.02 -4.87
C ASN A 247 -12.11 3.44 -4.50
N LEU A 248 -11.28 4.40 -4.88
CA LEU A 248 -11.49 5.83 -4.68
C LEU A 248 -11.44 6.54 -6.03
N ASP A 249 -12.36 7.49 -6.20
CA ASP A 249 -12.42 8.34 -7.37
C ASP A 249 -11.45 9.52 -7.22
N TYR A 250 -10.41 9.54 -8.04
CA TYR A 250 -9.47 10.66 -8.05
C TYR A 250 -10.06 11.90 -8.72
N LYS A 251 -10.12 13.02 -7.99
CA LYS A 251 -10.47 14.35 -8.50
C LYS A 251 -9.25 15.25 -8.39
N GLY A 252 -8.73 15.68 -9.55
CA GLY A 252 -7.58 16.58 -9.60
C GLY A 252 -7.94 18.01 -9.17
N PRO A 253 -6.93 18.89 -9.02
CA PRO A 253 -7.11 20.25 -8.49
C PRO A 253 -8.05 21.13 -9.34
N GLN A 254 -8.16 20.85 -10.63
CA GLN A 254 -9.02 21.59 -11.57
C GLN A 254 -10.47 21.06 -11.60
N ALA A 255 -10.80 20.02 -10.83
CA ALA A 255 -12.15 19.47 -10.81
C ALA A 255 -13.07 20.37 -9.97
N ARG A 256 -14.30 20.59 -10.47
CA ARG A 256 -15.34 21.35 -9.74
C ARG A 256 -15.60 20.81 -8.32
N GLN A 257 -15.62 19.48 -8.18
CA GLN A 257 -15.84 18.82 -6.88
C GLN A 257 -14.76 19.16 -5.86
N SER A 258 -13.52 19.38 -6.30
CA SER A 258 -12.43 19.79 -5.41
C SER A 258 -12.64 21.21 -4.86
N ALA A 259 -13.23 22.11 -5.65
CA ALA A 259 -13.60 23.45 -5.19
C ALA A 259 -14.78 23.39 -4.19
N GLU A 260 -15.77 22.53 -4.45
CA GLU A 260 -16.91 22.32 -3.55
C GLU A 260 -16.46 21.78 -2.19
N TRP A 261 -15.54 20.80 -2.17
CA TRP A 261 -14.95 20.30 -0.92
C TRP A 261 -14.08 21.34 -0.21
N LEU A 262 -13.37 22.20 -0.96
CA LEU A 262 -12.64 23.32 -0.38
C LEU A 262 -13.59 24.32 0.27
N ASP A 263 -14.76 24.59 -0.33
CA ASP A 263 -15.76 25.49 0.25
C ASP A 263 -16.40 24.90 1.51
N GLU A 264 -16.56 23.58 1.59
CA GLU A 264 -17.04 22.87 2.78
C GLU A 264 -16.13 23.07 4.00
N ILE A 265 -14.82 23.28 3.79
CA ILE A 265 -13.85 23.60 4.85
C ILE A 265 -14.25 24.85 5.63
N PHE A 266 -14.83 25.85 4.93
CA PHE A 266 -15.18 27.14 5.52
C PHE A 266 -16.60 27.21 6.08
N ASN A 267 -17.48 26.28 5.68
CA ASN A 267 -18.90 26.35 6.00
C ASN A 267 -19.19 25.68 7.36
N THR A 268 -18.74 26.31 8.45
CA THR A 268 -18.93 25.79 9.80
C THR A 268 -19.70 26.82 10.66
N ASN A 269 -20.62 26.33 11.51
CA ASN A 269 -21.26 27.15 12.54
C ASN A 269 -20.18 27.76 13.45
N GLU A 270 -20.21 29.08 13.60
CA GLU A 270 -19.27 29.80 14.45
C GLU A 270 -19.70 29.69 15.91
N GLU A 271 -18.92 28.99 16.73
CA GLU A 271 -19.08 28.91 18.19
C GLU A 271 -17.80 29.35 18.88
N ASP A 272 -17.93 30.12 19.96
CA ASP A 272 -16.79 30.56 20.75
C ASP A 272 -16.20 29.40 21.56
N MET A 273 -14.97 29.00 21.22
CA MET A 273 -14.23 27.98 21.94
C MET A 273 -13.80 28.50 23.32
N LYS A 274 -14.20 27.80 24.39
CA LYS A 274 -13.78 28.11 25.76
C LYS A 274 -12.59 27.23 26.15
N CYS A 275 -11.40 27.82 26.24
CA CYS A 275 -10.26 27.18 26.89
C CYS A 275 -10.48 27.21 28.41
N THR A 276 -10.69 26.04 29.01
CA THR A 276 -10.86 25.88 30.47
C THR A 276 -9.55 25.65 31.20
N THR A 277 -8.46 25.41 30.48
CA THR A 277 -7.14 25.07 31.02
C THR A 277 -6.34 26.31 31.40
N SER A 278 -5.76 26.31 32.60
CA SER A 278 -4.84 27.37 33.03
C SER A 278 -3.45 27.20 32.39
N ALA A 279 -2.72 28.29 32.19
CA ALA A 279 -1.37 28.26 31.61
C ALA A 279 -0.40 27.34 32.41
N SER A 280 -0.55 27.31 33.73
CA SER A 280 0.26 26.43 34.60
C SER A 280 -0.07 24.95 34.40
N GLU A 281 -1.35 24.61 34.18
CA GLU A 281 -1.78 23.24 33.91
C GLU A 281 -1.30 22.78 32.53
N MET A 282 -1.40 23.65 31.52
CA MET A 282 -0.84 23.39 30.20
C MET A 282 0.65 23.06 30.31
N LEU A 283 1.46 23.89 30.98
CA LEU A 283 2.90 23.65 31.14
C LEU A 283 3.20 22.33 31.85
N SER A 284 2.42 21.97 32.87
CA SER A 284 2.59 20.70 33.58
C SER A 284 2.21 19.46 32.76
N SER A 285 1.38 19.62 31.73
CA SER A 285 0.93 18.53 30.86
C SER A 285 1.85 18.26 29.67
N ILE A 286 2.84 19.12 29.42
CA ILE A 286 3.81 18.93 28.33
C ILE A 286 4.87 17.93 28.81
N ASN A 287 4.76 16.70 28.32
CA ASN A 287 5.73 15.63 28.60
C ASN A 287 7.14 16.03 28.16
N GLY A 288 8.11 15.94 29.08
CA GLY A 288 9.53 16.21 28.82
C GLY A 288 10.01 17.64 29.08
N LEU A 289 9.15 18.53 29.61
CA LEU A 289 9.52 19.93 29.90
C LEU A 289 9.96 20.17 31.36
N LEU A 290 9.60 19.27 32.28
CA LEU A 290 10.11 19.23 33.66
C LEU A 290 11.12 18.07 33.79
N PRO A 291 12.34 18.32 34.30
CA PRO A 291 13.23 17.24 34.71
C PRO A 291 12.59 16.47 35.87
N GLU A 292 12.72 15.14 35.86
CA GLU A 292 12.36 14.27 37.01
C GLU A 292 13.06 14.69 38.31
#